data_AF-A0AAE9P9U3-F1
#
_entry.id   AF-A0AAE9P9U3-F1
#
_cell.length_a   1.000
_cell.length_b   1.000
_cell.length_c   1.000
_cell.angle_alpha   90.00
_cell.angle_beta   90.00
_cell.angle_gamma   90.00
#
_symmetry.space_group_name_H-M   'P 1'
#
loop_
_entity.id
_entity.type
_entity.pdbx_description
1 polymer ?
#
loop_
_entity_poly.entity_id
_entity_poly.type
_entity_poly.pdbx_seq_one_letter_code
_entity_poly.pdbx_strand_id
1 'polypeptide(L)'
;MTTLNKENIQKEFKERLSEDELLNCMRCGFCLPTCPTYIQSGYKESHSPRGRIALMKAVVDGLIEPDEDVENTLNVCLGCRACEPVCPSGVNYGHLLEEARDIINQNKKFSMPVRAVRKVVFEGLFPHQNRMRTLTGLIGFYQRSGLQTITHKTGIMKLFPETLATMDLVLPKVPKMKAMKDRPTFLPAESTKKKQVAFFTGCLMDTMFLETNNATMKLLQLAGCDIVIPKTQSCCGALHGHAGEKSGAKELAKRNIKAFEDLNIDYIITNAGGCGAYLVDYDYLLKDDPQWAGRAKQFVSKIKDITAILVELDFHKRNDLRLTPQIITYQDSCHLRNVMRTSSEPRMLLEAIQGATYREMKDADRCCGSAGIYNIVHSELSMEFLDYKMDRVHETDATTIVTANPGCLLQMKLGIEREGLSHKMRGIHIVDLLLEAIETNS
;
A
#
# COMPACT_ATOMS: atom_id res chain seq x y z
N MET A 1 16.30 25.97 -0.09
CA MET A 1 15.11 26.63 0.55
C MET A 1 15.42 28.09 0.93
N THR A 2 14.44 29.01 0.97
CA THR A 2 14.66 30.40 1.45
C THR A 2 14.64 30.47 2.99
N THR A 3 15.32 31.44 3.61
CA THR A 3 15.39 31.62 5.08
C THR A 3 13.99 31.70 5.73
N LEU A 4 13.08 32.50 5.16
CA LEU A 4 11.70 32.60 5.63
C LEU A 4 10.94 31.25 5.61
N ASN A 5 11.26 30.38 4.65
CA ASN A 5 10.62 29.06 4.60
C ASN A 5 11.16 28.16 5.71
N LYS A 6 12.46 28.26 6.02
CA LYS A 6 13.07 27.49 7.11
C LYS A 6 12.50 27.89 8.48
N GLU A 7 12.33 29.17 8.73
CA GLU A 7 11.72 29.70 9.96
C GLU A 7 10.26 29.22 10.13
N ASN A 8 9.47 29.24 9.05
CA ASN A 8 8.10 28.73 9.09
C ASN A 8 8.05 27.21 9.33
N ILE A 9 8.91 26.43 8.65
CA ILE A 9 9.00 24.99 8.88
C ILE A 9 9.35 24.70 10.34
N GLN A 10 10.35 25.38 10.89
CA GLN A 10 10.76 25.20 12.28
C GLN A 10 9.63 25.52 13.26
N LYS A 11 8.92 26.64 13.03
CA LYS A 11 7.75 27.02 13.83
C LYS A 11 6.67 25.94 13.78
N GLU A 12 6.31 25.48 12.58
CA GLU A 12 5.30 24.43 12.42
C GLU A 12 5.74 23.08 12.98
N PHE A 13 7.02 22.72 12.91
CA PHE A 13 7.56 21.54 13.59
C PHE A 13 7.27 21.60 15.09
N LYS A 14 7.54 22.76 15.71
CA LYS A 14 7.28 22.99 17.14
C LYS A 14 5.79 22.95 17.50
N GLU A 15 4.92 23.46 16.63
CA GLU A 15 3.48 23.54 16.90
C GLU A 15 2.74 22.23 16.63
N ARG A 16 3.20 21.41 15.68
CA ARG A 16 2.42 20.29 15.12
C ARG A 16 3.02 18.91 15.39
N LEU A 17 4.33 18.77 15.56
CA LEU A 17 4.92 17.49 15.95
C LEU A 17 4.68 17.26 17.44
N SER A 18 4.27 16.02 17.79
CA SER A 18 4.07 15.66 19.19
C SER A 18 5.41 15.60 19.91
N GLU A 19 5.60 16.50 20.87
CA GLU A 19 6.81 16.53 21.70
C GLU A 19 6.95 15.24 22.52
N ASP A 20 5.84 14.73 23.06
CA ASP A 20 5.80 13.46 23.79
C ASP A 20 6.31 12.29 22.92
N GLU A 21 5.81 12.16 21.69
CA GLU A 21 6.26 11.10 20.76
C GLU A 21 7.75 11.23 20.38
N LEU A 22 8.24 12.47 20.22
CA LEU A 22 9.66 12.70 19.96
C LEU A 22 10.54 12.32 21.16
N LEU A 23 10.08 12.60 22.38
CA LEU A 23 10.79 12.28 23.63
C LEU A 23 10.70 10.80 24.01
N ASN A 24 9.65 10.09 23.58
CA ASN A 24 9.49 8.65 23.79
C ASN A 24 10.63 7.83 23.16
N CYS A 25 11.32 8.36 22.16
CA CYS A 25 12.46 7.67 21.55
C CYS A 25 13.70 7.68 22.46
N MET A 26 13.91 6.61 23.22
CA MET A 26 15.11 6.41 24.05
C MET A 26 16.40 6.07 23.26
N ARG A 27 16.37 6.11 21.93
CA ARG A 27 17.49 5.83 21.02
C ARG A 27 18.20 4.48 21.22
N CYS A 28 17.52 3.47 21.75
CA CYS A 28 18.06 2.15 22.07
C CYS A 28 18.57 1.33 20.86
N GLY A 29 18.06 1.59 19.65
CA GLY A 29 18.56 0.95 18.42
C GLY A 29 17.82 -0.30 17.95
N PHE A 30 16.76 -0.76 18.63
CA PHE A 30 15.94 -1.90 18.17
C PHE A 30 15.33 -1.70 16.77
N CYS A 31 15.12 -0.45 16.36
CA CYS A 31 14.62 -0.11 15.04
C CYS A 31 15.66 -0.26 13.91
N LEU A 32 16.96 -0.41 14.22
CA LEU A 32 18.02 -0.42 13.22
C LEU A 32 17.99 -1.68 12.33
N PRO A 33 17.94 -2.92 12.86
CA PRO A 33 18.04 -4.12 12.02
C PRO A 33 16.83 -4.33 11.12
N THR A 34 15.69 -3.73 11.44
CA THR A 34 14.46 -3.81 10.62
C THR A 34 14.34 -2.67 9.61
N CYS A 35 15.17 -1.62 9.69
CA CYS A 35 15.05 -0.46 8.83
C CYS A 35 15.75 -0.68 7.48
N PRO A 36 15.00 -0.78 6.36
CA PRO A 36 15.59 -1.05 5.05
C PRO A 36 16.51 0.09 4.58
N THR A 37 16.15 1.35 4.83
CA THR A 37 16.95 2.50 4.38
C THR A 37 18.24 2.66 5.18
N TYR A 38 18.25 2.26 6.45
CA TYR A 38 19.46 2.26 7.28
C TYR A 38 20.47 1.26 6.73
N ILE A 39 20.03 0.02 6.51
CA ILE A 39 20.86 -1.06 5.94
C ILE A 39 21.38 -0.65 4.55
N GLN A 40 20.48 -0.21 3.66
CA GLN A 40 20.83 0.11 2.28
C GLN A 40 21.81 1.29 2.16
N SER A 41 21.71 2.25 3.08
CA SER A 41 22.61 3.41 3.10
C SER A 41 24.04 3.09 3.56
N GLY A 42 24.35 1.84 3.92
CA GLY A 42 25.60 1.48 4.56
C GLY A 42 25.64 1.90 6.04
N TYR A 43 24.51 1.76 6.74
CA TYR A 43 24.37 2.04 8.18
C TYR A 43 24.50 3.54 8.54
N LYS A 44 24.06 4.45 7.66
CA LYS A 44 24.00 5.89 7.99
C LYS A 44 22.92 6.14 9.03
N GLU A 45 23.31 6.59 10.21
CA GLU A 45 22.40 6.81 11.35
C GLU A 45 21.25 7.78 11.00
N SER A 46 21.50 8.82 10.20
CA SER A 46 20.47 9.75 9.73
C SER A 46 19.36 9.05 8.94
N HIS A 47 19.66 7.95 8.24
CA HIS A 47 18.69 7.16 7.48
C HIS A 47 18.00 6.07 8.32
N SER A 48 18.20 6.06 9.64
CA SER A 48 17.49 5.20 10.57
C SER A 48 16.23 5.86 11.14
N PRO A 49 15.30 5.10 11.74
CA PRO A 49 14.11 5.66 12.36
C PRO A 49 14.45 6.55 13.56
N ARG A 50 15.33 6.08 14.46
CA ARG A 50 15.76 6.87 15.63
C ARG A 50 16.58 8.10 15.24
N GLY A 51 17.41 8.00 14.19
CA GLY A 51 18.16 9.14 13.67
C GLY A 51 17.24 10.22 13.09
N ARG A 52 16.20 9.82 12.35
CA ARG A 52 15.17 10.76 11.87
C ARG A 52 14.39 11.42 13.00
N ILE A 53 14.02 10.67 14.03
CA ILE A 53 13.38 11.26 15.23
C ILE A 53 14.34 12.28 15.89
N ALA A 54 15.63 11.94 16.00
CA ALA A 54 16.61 12.87 16.54
C ALA A 54 16.76 14.15 15.69
N LEU A 55 16.71 14.04 14.36
CA LEU A 55 16.71 15.19 13.45
C LEU A 55 15.44 16.04 13.61
N MET A 56 14.26 15.41 13.64
CA MET A 56 12.99 16.11 13.89
C MET A 56 13.04 16.88 15.22
N LYS A 57 13.53 16.24 16.29
CA LYS A 57 13.67 16.88 17.61
C LYS A 57 14.68 18.02 17.59
N ALA A 58 15.81 17.86 16.91
CA ALA A 58 16.81 18.91 16.77
C ALA A 58 16.27 20.15 16.03
N VAL A 59 15.40 19.95 15.03
CA VAL A 59 14.67 21.05 14.37
C VAL A 59 13.70 21.72 15.34
N VAL A 60 12.89 20.94 16.07
CA VAL A 60 11.95 21.46 17.08
C VAL A 60 12.67 22.30 18.15
N ASP A 61 13.84 21.85 18.59
CA ASP A 61 14.66 22.53 19.60
C ASP A 61 15.45 23.73 19.05
N GLY A 62 15.45 23.92 17.73
CA GLY A 62 16.23 24.96 17.06
C GLY A 62 17.74 24.74 17.11
N LEU A 63 18.18 23.50 17.26
CA LEU A 63 19.59 23.11 17.22
C LEU A 63 20.12 22.99 15.79
N ILE A 64 19.24 22.67 14.83
CA ILE A 64 19.55 22.60 13.41
C ILE A 64 18.46 23.30 12.58
N GLU A 65 18.84 23.82 11.43
CA GLU A 65 17.88 24.33 10.46
C GLU A 65 17.20 23.17 9.70
N PRO A 66 15.92 23.28 9.33
CA PRO A 66 15.25 22.33 8.45
C PRO A 66 15.67 22.57 7.00
N ASP A 67 16.91 22.20 6.69
CA ASP A 67 17.50 22.34 5.36
C ASP A 67 17.16 21.16 4.42
N GLU A 68 17.80 21.15 3.25
CA GLU A 68 17.56 20.15 2.21
C GLU A 68 18.05 18.76 2.62
N ASP A 69 19.03 18.64 3.53
CA ASP A 69 19.52 17.36 4.03
C ASP A 69 18.54 16.73 5.02
N VAL A 70 17.94 17.54 5.90
CA VAL A 70 16.83 17.10 6.77
C VAL A 70 15.66 16.63 5.92
N GLU A 71 15.25 17.41 4.91
CA GLU A 71 14.19 17.02 3.99
C GLU A 71 14.52 15.69 3.30
N ASN A 72 15.70 15.59 2.68
CA ASN A 72 16.10 14.40 1.93
C ASN A 72 16.07 13.15 2.82
N THR A 73 16.61 13.27 4.04
CA THR A 73 16.65 12.18 5.01
C THR A 73 15.24 11.66 5.37
N LEU A 74 14.26 12.56 5.47
CA LEU A 74 12.86 12.19 5.70
C LEU A 74 12.22 11.59 4.44
N ASN A 75 12.52 12.11 3.26
CA ASN A 75 11.93 11.65 1.99
C ASN A 75 12.44 10.28 1.55
N VAL A 76 13.70 9.92 1.81
CA VAL A 76 14.22 8.59 1.48
C VAL A 76 13.56 7.48 2.31
N CYS A 77 12.87 7.79 3.41
CA CYS A 77 12.13 6.80 4.20
C CYS A 77 10.98 6.17 3.40
N LEU A 78 10.87 4.84 3.40
CA LEU A 78 9.79 4.14 2.70
C LEU A 78 8.42 4.25 3.38
N GLY A 79 8.33 4.70 4.63
CA GLY A 79 7.07 4.70 5.39
C GLY A 79 6.50 3.30 5.68
N CYS A 80 7.35 2.26 5.66
CA CYS A 80 6.94 0.86 5.87
C CYS A 80 6.54 0.51 7.31
N ARG A 81 6.82 1.41 8.27
CA ARG A 81 6.52 1.29 9.71
C ARG A 81 7.08 0.03 10.40
N ALA A 82 8.07 -0.65 9.81
CA ALA A 82 8.70 -1.84 10.40
C ALA A 82 9.40 -1.58 11.75
N CYS A 83 9.76 -0.32 11.99
CA CYS A 83 10.33 0.15 13.25
C CYS A 83 9.37 0.21 14.44
N GLU A 84 8.06 0.28 14.20
CA GLU A 84 7.08 0.47 15.28
C GLU A 84 6.80 -0.82 16.06
N PRO A 85 6.55 -1.99 15.42
CA PRO A 85 6.35 -3.24 16.15
C PRO A 85 7.53 -3.63 17.06
N VAL A 86 8.75 -3.23 16.70
CA VAL A 86 9.98 -3.56 17.45
C VAL A 86 10.37 -2.48 18.46
N CYS A 87 9.64 -1.36 18.54
CA CYS A 87 9.97 -0.26 19.43
C CYS A 87 9.48 -0.56 20.86
N PRO A 88 10.37 -0.74 21.86
CA PRO A 88 9.95 -1.01 23.23
C PRO A 88 9.19 0.17 23.87
N SER A 89 9.45 1.39 23.37
CA SER A 89 8.79 2.61 23.83
C SER A 89 7.48 2.92 23.11
N GLY A 90 7.10 2.13 22.09
CA GLY A 90 5.85 2.32 21.36
C GLY A 90 5.75 3.61 20.53
N VAL A 91 6.87 4.14 20.05
CA VAL A 91 6.88 5.40 19.25
C VAL A 91 6.07 5.24 17.97
N ASN A 92 5.11 6.14 17.74
CA ASN A 92 4.28 6.19 16.53
C ASN A 92 5.02 6.90 15.39
N TYR A 93 6.11 6.28 14.92
CA TYR A 93 7.02 6.88 13.94
C TYR A 93 6.35 7.29 12.62
N GLY A 94 5.40 6.52 12.11
CA GLY A 94 4.65 6.83 10.89
C GLY A 94 3.93 8.18 10.98
N HIS A 95 3.30 8.47 12.11
CA HIS A 95 2.62 9.74 12.35
C HIS A 95 3.61 10.93 12.36
N LEU A 96 4.76 10.76 13.01
CA LEU A 96 5.81 11.78 13.01
C LEU A 96 6.35 12.03 11.60
N LEU A 97 6.58 10.97 10.83
CA LEU A 97 7.08 11.07 9.46
C LEU A 97 6.10 11.79 8.53
N GLU A 98 4.81 11.43 8.58
CA GLU A 98 3.78 12.06 7.75
C GLU A 98 3.57 13.53 8.11
N GLU A 99 3.55 13.86 9.40
CA GLU A 99 3.45 15.25 9.86
C GLU A 99 4.64 16.08 9.40
N ALA A 100 5.87 15.57 9.58
CA ALA A 100 7.08 16.25 9.16
C ALA A 100 7.11 16.50 7.64
N ARG A 101 6.69 15.51 6.82
CA ARG A 101 6.58 15.67 5.37
C ARG A 101 5.52 16.68 4.96
N ASP A 102 4.38 16.68 5.62
CA ASP A 102 3.30 17.65 5.37
C ASP A 102 3.77 19.08 5.66
N ILE A 103 4.42 19.32 6.79
CA ILE A 103 4.96 20.64 7.15
C ILE A 103 5.99 21.12 6.11
N ILE A 104 6.95 20.26 5.73
CA ILE A 104 7.96 20.59 4.72
C ILE A 104 7.29 20.91 3.38
N ASN A 105 6.34 20.08 2.95
CA ASN A 105 5.70 20.25 1.64
C ASN A 105 4.83 21.51 1.56
N GLN A 106 4.15 21.89 2.63
CA GLN A 106 3.34 23.12 2.67
C GLN A 106 4.19 24.39 2.56
N ASN A 107 5.42 24.34 3.09
CA ASN A 107 6.35 25.46 3.07
C ASN A 107 7.33 25.43 1.88
N LYS A 108 7.27 24.38 1.05
CA LYS A 108 8.14 24.24 -0.12
C LYS A 108 7.58 24.98 -1.33
N LYS A 109 8.45 25.73 -2.01
CA LYS A 109 8.14 26.27 -3.34
C LYS A 109 8.45 25.20 -4.39
N PHE A 110 7.46 24.37 -4.71
CA PHE A 110 7.55 23.49 -5.88
C PHE A 110 7.63 24.32 -7.17
N SER A 111 8.36 23.81 -8.17
CA SER A 111 8.33 24.40 -9.50
C SER A 111 6.91 24.36 -10.08
N MET A 112 6.56 25.33 -10.92
CA MET A 112 5.21 25.41 -11.51
C MET A 112 4.77 24.11 -12.21
N PRO A 113 5.62 23.40 -12.97
CA PRO A 113 5.25 22.11 -13.55
C PRO A 113 4.93 21.06 -12.49
N VAL A 114 5.75 20.94 -11.44
CA VAL A 114 5.53 19.96 -10.36
C VAL A 114 4.24 20.27 -9.62
N ARG A 115 3.97 21.55 -9.32
CA ARG A 115 2.71 21.98 -8.67
C ARG A 115 1.49 21.65 -9.53
N ALA A 116 1.56 21.87 -10.84
CA ALA A 116 0.48 21.54 -11.76
C ALA A 116 0.22 20.02 -11.81
N VAL A 117 1.27 19.20 -11.91
CA VAL A 117 1.16 17.73 -11.91
C VAL A 117 0.56 17.23 -10.60
N ARG A 118 1.08 17.69 -9.44
CA ARG A 118 0.54 17.34 -8.12
C ARG A 118 -0.94 17.67 -8.02
N LYS A 119 -1.34 18.88 -8.41
CA LYS A 119 -2.74 19.29 -8.39
C LYS A 119 -3.62 18.40 -9.28
N VAL A 120 -3.20 18.14 -10.51
CA VAL A 120 -3.94 17.27 -11.44
C VAL A 120 -4.07 15.85 -10.90
N VAL A 121 -3.02 15.29 -10.30
CA VAL A 121 -3.03 13.91 -9.79
C VAL A 121 -3.79 13.79 -8.46
N PHE A 122 -3.44 14.60 -7.47
CA PHE A 122 -3.99 14.49 -6.11
C PHE A 122 -5.36 15.13 -5.95
N GLU A 123 -5.65 16.28 -6.58
CA GLU A 123 -6.99 16.87 -6.51
C GLU A 123 -7.84 16.43 -7.69
N GLY A 124 -7.24 16.34 -8.89
CA GLY A 124 -7.95 16.11 -10.13
C GLY A 124 -8.24 14.65 -10.44
N LEU A 125 -7.39 13.70 -10.08
CA LEU A 125 -7.48 12.32 -10.56
C LEU A 125 -7.93 11.35 -9.47
N PHE A 126 -7.10 11.14 -8.44
CA PHE A 126 -7.34 10.11 -7.42
C PHE A 126 -8.66 10.24 -6.65
N PRO A 127 -9.16 11.46 -6.31
CA PRO A 127 -10.43 11.61 -5.62
C PRO A 127 -11.66 11.31 -6.49
N HIS A 128 -11.49 11.20 -7.81
CA HIS A 128 -12.58 11.14 -8.78
C HIS A 128 -12.60 9.80 -9.52
N GLN A 129 -13.42 8.86 -9.06
CA GLN A 129 -13.54 7.52 -9.66
C GLN A 129 -13.81 7.56 -11.17
N ASN A 130 -14.67 8.46 -11.65
CA ASN A 130 -14.97 8.56 -13.08
C ASN A 130 -13.74 8.95 -13.91
N ARG A 131 -12.84 9.80 -13.38
CA ARG A 131 -11.60 10.21 -14.06
C ARG A 131 -10.58 9.07 -14.03
N MET A 132 -10.48 8.34 -12.91
CA MET A 132 -9.68 7.11 -12.81
C MET A 132 -10.12 6.07 -13.83
N ARG A 133 -11.43 5.83 -13.97
CA ARG A 133 -12.00 4.93 -14.98
C ARG A 133 -11.65 5.37 -16.39
N THR A 134 -11.81 6.65 -16.72
CA THR A 134 -11.43 7.20 -18.04
C THR A 134 -9.96 7.01 -18.34
N LEU A 135 -9.06 7.39 -17.43
CA LEU A 135 -7.62 7.22 -17.61
C LEU A 135 -7.24 5.74 -17.81
N THR A 136 -7.77 4.87 -16.94
CA THR A 136 -7.56 3.43 -17.05
C THR A 136 -8.10 2.92 -18.39
N GLY A 137 -9.28 3.38 -18.83
CA GLY A 137 -9.84 3.04 -20.14
C GLY A 137 -8.95 3.40 -21.33
N LEU A 138 -8.23 4.53 -21.27
CA LEU A 138 -7.25 4.93 -22.27
C LEU A 138 -6.03 3.99 -22.28
N ILE A 139 -5.52 3.61 -21.11
CA ILE A 139 -4.47 2.59 -20.98
C ILE A 139 -4.94 1.27 -21.58
N GLY A 140 -6.17 0.86 -21.29
CA GLY A 140 -6.74 -0.36 -21.86
C GLY A 140 -6.92 -0.28 -23.38
N PHE A 141 -7.20 0.91 -23.93
CA PHE A 141 -7.21 1.11 -25.40
C PHE A 141 -5.80 0.96 -25.98
N TYR A 142 -4.79 1.54 -25.34
CA TYR A 142 -3.38 1.41 -25.72
C TYR A 142 -2.90 -0.05 -25.70
N GLN A 143 -3.29 -0.85 -24.70
CA GLN A 143 -2.97 -2.29 -24.65
C GLN A 143 -3.67 -3.06 -25.79
N ARG A 144 -4.97 -2.80 -26.00
CA ARG A 144 -5.80 -3.56 -26.97
C ARG A 144 -5.59 -3.16 -28.42
N SER A 145 -5.08 -1.95 -28.70
CA SER A 145 -4.77 -1.50 -30.05
C SER A 145 -3.50 -2.14 -30.62
N GLY A 146 -2.74 -2.88 -29.82
CA GLY A 146 -1.44 -3.45 -30.20
C GLY A 146 -0.30 -2.45 -30.15
N LEU A 147 -0.57 -1.18 -29.80
CA LEU A 147 0.46 -0.15 -29.63
C LEU A 147 1.48 -0.56 -28.58
N GLN A 148 1.05 -1.14 -27.46
CA GLN A 148 1.97 -1.66 -26.43
C GLN A 148 2.96 -2.68 -27.01
N THR A 149 2.47 -3.66 -27.78
CA THR A 149 3.33 -4.65 -28.44
C THR A 149 4.32 -4.00 -29.41
N ILE A 150 3.87 -2.99 -30.18
CA ILE A 150 4.74 -2.24 -31.10
C ILE A 150 5.80 -1.45 -30.32
N THR A 151 5.43 -0.79 -29.22
CA THR A 151 6.35 0.04 -28.45
C THR A 151 7.43 -0.79 -27.76
N HIS A 152 7.09 -1.99 -27.25
CA HIS A 152 8.07 -2.93 -26.72
C HIS A 152 8.99 -3.51 -27.81
N LYS A 153 8.44 -3.90 -28.97
CA LYS A 153 9.24 -4.50 -30.07
C LYS A 153 10.18 -3.50 -30.74
N THR A 154 9.74 -2.27 -30.92
CA THR A 154 10.54 -1.22 -31.57
C THR A 154 11.54 -0.56 -30.61
N GLY A 155 11.41 -0.81 -29.30
CA GLY A 155 12.24 -0.17 -28.28
C GLY A 155 11.97 1.33 -28.12
N ILE A 156 10.90 1.87 -28.72
CA ILE A 156 10.57 3.30 -28.65
C ILE A 156 10.34 3.79 -27.21
N MET A 157 9.96 2.89 -26.29
CA MET A 157 9.84 3.21 -24.86
C MET A 157 11.16 3.67 -24.25
N LYS A 158 12.32 3.34 -24.84
CA LYS A 158 13.63 3.85 -24.40
C LYS A 158 13.82 5.34 -24.64
N LEU A 159 12.96 5.98 -25.44
CA LEU A 159 12.94 7.44 -25.66
C LEU A 159 12.14 8.18 -24.58
N PHE A 160 11.39 7.45 -23.74
CA PHE A 160 10.61 8.01 -22.64
C PHE A 160 11.39 7.89 -21.33
N PRO A 161 10.97 8.61 -20.26
CA PRO A 161 11.56 8.45 -18.94
C PRO A 161 11.59 6.98 -18.51
N GLU A 162 12.69 6.55 -17.91
CA GLU A 162 12.92 5.16 -17.48
C GLU A 162 11.78 4.63 -16.61
N THR A 163 11.23 5.46 -15.73
CA THR A 163 10.08 5.13 -14.88
C THR A 163 8.84 4.74 -15.68
N LEU A 164 8.58 5.41 -16.81
CA LEU A 164 7.43 5.10 -17.67
C LEU A 164 7.64 3.79 -18.41
N ALA A 165 8.83 3.57 -18.98
CA ALA A 165 9.17 2.32 -19.66
C ALA A 165 9.09 1.12 -18.70
N THR A 166 9.57 1.30 -17.46
CA THR A 166 9.58 0.29 -16.41
C THR A 166 8.16 -0.06 -15.95
N MET A 167 7.29 0.94 -15.75
CA MET A 167 5.90 0.69 -15.37
C MET A 167 5.10 0.00 -16.47
N ASP A 168 5.33 0.37 -17.75
CA ASP A 168 4.64 -0.21 -18.90
C ASP A 168 4.81 -1.74 -18.98
N LEU A 169 6.02 -2.25 -18.65
CA LEU A 169 6.33 -3.68 -18.61
C LEU A 169 5.45 -4.48 -17.65
N VAL A 170 5.03 -3.87 -16.53
CA VAL A 170 4.32 -4.56 -15.45
C VAL A 170 2.87 -4.15 -15.31
N LEU A 171 2.36 -3.34 -16.25
CA LEU A 171 0.97 -2.93 -16.24
C LEU A 171 0.03 -4.15 -16.28
N PRO A 172 -0.94 -4.23 -15.36
CA PRO A 172 -1.93 -5.30 -15.40
C PRO A 172 -2.79 -5.16 -16.66
N LYS A 173 -3.40 -6.28 -17.08
CA LYS A 173 -4.39 -6.26 -18.16
C LYS A 173 -5.58 -5.42 -17.72
N VAL A 174 -5.82 -4.32 -18.42
CA VAL A 174 -6.87 -3.39 -18.03
C VAL A 174 -8.25 -3.90 -18.44
N PRO A 175 -9.24 -3.92 -17.52
CA PRO A 175 -10.60 -4.32 -17.83
C PRO A 175 -11.30 -3.37 -18.79
N LYS A 176 -12.39 -3.85 -19.42
CA LYS A 176 -13.24 -3.02 -20.29
C LYS A 176 -13.99 -1.98 -19.45
N MET A 177 -14.21 -0.79 -20.03
CA MET A 177 -14.95 0.31 -19.39
C MET A 177 -16.33 -0.10 -18.86
N LYS A 178 -17.05 -0.96 -19.60
CA LYS A 178 -18.36 -1.48 -19.18
C LYS A 178 -18.27 -2.22 -17.83
N ALA A 179 -17.26 -3.08 -17.67
CA ALA A 179 -17.05 -3.85 -16.44
C ALA A 179 -16.70 -2.94 -15.24
N MET A 180 -15.97 -1.84 -15.47
CA MET A 180 -15.68 -0.85 -14.40
C MET A 180 -16.91 -0.04 -13.98
N LYS A 181 -17.93 0.11 -14.84
CA LYS A 181 -19.15 0.89 -14.54
C LYS A 181 -20.26 0.05 -13.90
N ASP A 182 -20.36 -1.21 -14.28
CA ASP A 182 -21.45 -2.11 -13.87
C ASP A 182 -21.09 -2.88 -12.59
N ARG A 183 -20.95 -2.14 -11.48
CA ARG A 183 -20.56 -2.70 -10.18
C ARG A 183 -21.79 -3.16 -9.38
N PRO A 184 -21.77 -4.37 -8.81
CA PRO A 184 -22.80 -4.79 -7.87
C PRO A 184 -22.77 -3.88 -6.65
N THR A 185 -23.94 -3.71 -6.02
CA THR A 185 -24.09 -3.00 -4.74
C THR A 185 -24.32 -3.94 -3.58
N PHE A 186 -24.74 -5.16 -3.89
CA PHE A 186 -24.97 -6.23 -2.96
C PHE A 186 -24.67 -7.57 -3.64
N LEU A 187 -24.06 -8.49 -2.90
CA LEU A 187 -23.88 -9.88 -3.30
C LEU A 187 -24.25 -10.78 -2.10
N PRO A 188 -25.18 -11.74 -2.26
CA PRO A 188 -25.52 -12.66 -1.18
C PRO A 188 -24.42 -13.69 -0.96
N ALA A 189 -24.33 -14.22 0.25
CA ALA A 189 -23.53 -15.40 0.53
C ALA A 189 -23.93 -16.58 -0.38
N GLU A 190 -22.95 -17.33 -0.88
CA GLU A 190 -23.20 -18.56 -1.65
C GLU A 190 -23.32 -19.79 -0.74
N SER A 191 -22.80 -19.69 0.49
CA SER A 191 -23.01 -20.66 1.56
C SER A 191 -23.93 -20.10 2.64
N THR A 192 -24.20 -20.88 3.69
CA THR A 192 -24.99 -20.40 4.84
C THR A 192 -24.41 -19.09 5.37
N LYS A 193 -25.24 -18.04 5.43
CA LYS A 193 -24.83 -16.72 5.90
C LYS A 193 -24.24 -16.81 7.31
N LYS A 194 -23.00 -16.37 7.45
CA LYS A 194 -22.27 -16.24 8.72
C LYS A 194 -22.10 -14.79 9.15
N LYS A 195 -21.86 -13.89 8.19
CA LYS A 195 -21.50 -12.48 8.43
C LYS A 195 -22.11 -11.56 7.39
N GLN A 196 -22.27 -10.28 7.74
CA GLN A 196 -22.60 -9.21 6.81
C GLN A 196 -21.43 -8.21 6.78
N VAL A 197 -20.80 -8.08 5.64
CA VAL A 197 -19.59 -7.24 5.48
C VAL A 197 -19.83 -6.16 4.44
N ALA A 198 -19.09 -5.06 4.53
CA ALA A 198 -18.94 -4.15 3.40
C ALA A 198 -17.58 -4.34 2.74
N PHE A 199 -17.50 -4.15 1.43
CA PHE A 199 -16.23 -4.23 0.69
C PHE A 199 -15.72 -2.85 0.30
N PHE A 200 -14.49 -2.55 0.74
CA PHE A 200 -13.77 -1.35 0.31
C PHE A 200 -13.02 -1.64 -1.00
N THR A 201 -13.54 -1.13 -2.11
CA THR A 201 -13.05 -1.44 -3.46
C THR A 201 -11.76 -0.73 -3.83
N GLY A 202 -11.42 0.37 -3.16
CA GLY A 202 -10.24 1.19 -3.43
C GLY A 202 -10.26 1.88 -4.81
N CYS A 203 -9.33 2.81 -5.04
CA CYS A 203 -9.31 3.57 -6.31
C CYS A 203 -8.62 2.80 -7.45
N LEU A 204 -7.40 2.28 -7.22
CA LEU A 204 -6.65 1.50 -8.21
C LEU A 204 -7.17 0.07 -8.30
N MET A 205 -7.62 -0.49 -7.18
CA MET A 205 -8.17 -1.83 -7.12
C MET A 205 -9.50 -1.93 -7.88
N ASP A 206 -10.37 -0.91 -7.80
CA ASP A 206 -11.63 -0.88 -8.57
C ASP A 206 -11.45 -0.66 -10.08
N THR A 207 -10.26 -0.24 -10.53
CA THR A 207 -9.97 -0.02 -11.96
C THR A 207 -8.95 -0.99 -12.53
N MET A 208 -7.68 -0.91 -12.14
CA MET A 208 -6.59 -1.69 -12.73
C MET A 208 -6.54 -3.14 -12.24
N PHE A 209 -7.00 -3.40 -11.01
CA PHE A 209 -7.04 -4.76 -10.41
C PHE A 209 -8.48 -5.23 -10.18
N LEU A 210 -9.35 -4.89 -11.13
CA LEU A 210 -10.76 -5.24 -11.10
C LEU A 210 -10.97 -6.75 -10.86
N GLU A 211 -10.24 -7.62 -11.55
CA GLU A 211 -10.39 -9.07 -11.35
C GLU A 211 -10.01 -9.50 -9.93
N THR A 212 -9.00 -8.88 -9.32
CA THR A 212 -8.63 -9.14 -7.91
C THR A 212 -9.74 -8.72 -6.94
N ASN A 213 -10.48 -7.64 -7.23
CA ASN A 213 -11.69 -7.28 -6.49
C ASN A 213 -12.82 -8.30 -6.70
N ASN A 214 -13.01 -8.80 -7.92
CA ASN A 214 -14.00 -9.86 -8.20
C ASN A 214 -13.66 -11.14 -7.43
N ALA A 215 -12.39 -11.56 -7.44
CA ALA A 215 -11.92 -12.72 -6.70
C ALA A 215 -12.12 -12.55 -5.19
N THR A 216 -11.84 -11.35 -4.66
CA THR A 216 -12.11 -11.02 -3.25
C THR A 216 -13.59 -11.19 -2.91
N MET A 217 -14.50 -10.65 -3.72
CA MET A 217 -15.94 -10.79 -3.50
C MET A 217 -16.38 -12.26 -3.59
N LYS A 218 -15.87 -13.02 -4.57
CA LYS A 218 -16.18 -14.44 -4.71
C LYS A 218 -15.74 -15.25 -3.49
N LEU A 219 -14.52 -15.04 -2.99
CA LEU A 219 -14.02 -15.70 -1.78
C LEU A 219 -14.87 -15.35 -0.55
N LEU A 220 -15.31 -14.09 -0.41
CA LEU A 220 -16.21 -13.67 0.66
C LEU A 220 -17.58 -14.37 0.56
N GLN A 221 -18.17 -14.49 -0.64
CA GLN A 221 -19.44 -15.20 -0.83
C GLN A 221 -19.30 -16.68 -0.45
N LEU A 222 -18.22 -17.34 -0.88
CA LEU A 222 -17.90 -18.73 -0.52
C LEU A 222 -17.65 -18.89 0.99
N ALA A 223 -17.04 -17.89 1.63
CA ALA A 223 -16.82 -17.87 3.07
C ALA A 223 -18.12 -17.75 3.89
N GLY A 224 -19.22 -17.33 3.28
CA GLY A 224 -20.53 -17.17 3.92
C GLY A 224 -20.86 -15.71 4.27
N CYS A 225 -20.30 -14.74 3.54
CA CYS A 225 -20.57 -13.32 3.75
C CYS A 225 -21.61 -12.79 2.78
N ASP A 226 -22.61 -12.09 3.31
CA ASP A 226 -23.36 -11.10 2.54
C ASP A 226 -22.50 -9.84 2.38
N ILE A 227 -22.38 -9.33 1.15
CA ILE A 227 -21.44 -8.25 0.83
C ILE A 227 -22.20 -7.02 0.39
N VAL A 228 -22.00 -5.91 1.08
CA VAL A 228 -22.48 -4.58 0.70
C VAL A 228 -21.34 -3.80 0.04
N ILE A 229 -21.59 -3.18 -1.11
CA ILE A 229 -20.60 -2.36 -1.82
C ILE A 229 -21.14 -0.93 -1.98
N PRO A 230 -20.74 0.01 -1.10
CA PRO A 230 -21.20 1.39 -1.19
C PRO A 230 -20.71 2.07 -2.46
N LYS A 231 -21.62 2.75 -3.19
CA LYS A 231 -21.28 3.50 -4.42
C LYS A 231 -20.53 4.80 -4.14
N THR A 232 -20.66 5.34 -2.94
CA THR A 232 -20.15 6.66 -2.55
C THR A 232 -18.77 6.63 -1.91
N GLN A 233 -18.18 5.43 -1.72
CA GLN A 233 -16.80 5.30 -1.26
C GLN A 233 -15.82 5.94 -2.24
N SER A 234 -14.64 6.31 -1.77
CA SER A 234 -13.62 7.03 -2.53
C SER A 234 -12.23 6.41 -2.32
N CYS A 235 -11.17 7.04 -2.87
CA CYS A 235 -9.81 6.63 -2.57
C CYS A 235 -9.56 6.61 -1.05
N CYS A 236 -8.72 5.72 -0.55
CA CYS A 236 -8.34 5.66 0.86
C CYS A 236 -7.58 6.92 1.31
N GLY A 237 -6.88 7.61 0.41
CA GLY A 237 -6.06 8.77 0.73
C GLY A 237 -4.61 8.44 1.11
N ALA A 238 -4.19 7.17 1.08
CA ALA A 238 -2.83 6.77 1.44
C ALA A 238 -1.74 7.52 0.63
N LEU A 239 -1.94 7.66 -0.69
CA LEU A 239 -1.01 8.39 -1.54
C LEU A 239 -0.94 9.88 -1.17
N HIS A 240 -2.07 10.48 -0.76
CA HIS A 240 -2.11 11.86 -0.27
C HIS A 240 -1.35 12.00 1.04
N GLY A 241 -1.65 11.18 2.04
CA GLY A 241 -1.00 11.21 3.35
C GLY A 241 0.51 11.05 3.25
N HIS A 242 0.97 9.98 2.59
CA HIS A 242 2.40 9.70 2.46
C HIS A 242 3.17 10.74 1.65
N ALA A 243 2.49 11.48 0.76
CA ALA A 243 3.07 12.58 -0.03
C ALA A 243 2.89 13.96 0.61
N GLY A 244 2.43 14.05 1.86
CA GLY A 244 2.22 15.31 2.59
C GLY A 244 1.10 16.16 2.02
N GLU A 245 0.02 15.55 1.53
CA GLU A 245 -1.22 16.21 1.07
C GLU A 245 -2.35 15.96 2.10
N LYS A 246 -2.10 16.31 3.36
CA LYS A 246 -2.92 15.87 4.51
C LYS A 246 -4.37 16.37 4.46
N SER A 247 -4.60 17.58 3.94
CA SER A 247 -5.95 18.15 3.80
C SER A 247 -6.82 17.32 2.84
N GLY A 248 -6.27 16.95 1.67
CA GLY A 248 -6.93 16.07 0.71
C GLY A 248 -7.22 14.69 1.30
N ALA A 249 -6.29 14.14 2.08
CA ALA A 249 -6.49 12.88 2.79
C ALA A 249 -7.65 12.96 3.81
N LYS A 250 -7.74 14.04 4.60
CA LYS A 250 -8.85 14.25 5.55
C LYS A 250 -10.21 14.26 4.84
N GLU A 251 -10.31 14.93 3.69
CA GLU A 251 -11.57 15.00 2.94
C GLU A 251 -11.98 13.64 2.35
N LEU A 252 -11.01 12.84 1.89
CA LEU A 252 -11.27 11.45 1.47
C LEU A 252 -11.72 10.57 2.63
N ALA A 253 -11.09 10.70 3.79
CA ALA A 253 -11.47 9.97 4.99
C ALA A 253 -12.92 10.27 5.42
N LYS A 254 -13.30 11.55 5.46
CA LYS A 254 -14.66 11.99 5.77
C LYS A 254 -15.71 11.42 4.79
N ARG A 255 -15.39 11.37 3.49
CA ARG A 255 -16.28 10.77 2.47
C ARG A 255 -16.42 9.26 2.67
N ASN A 256 -15.33 8.58 2.97
CA ASN A 256 -15.35 7.15 3.23
C ASN A 256 -16.16 6.84 4.49
N ILE A 257 -15.93 7.53 5.62
CA ILE A 257 -16.73 7.34 6.84
C ILE A 257 -18.23 7.48 6.54
N LYS A 258 -18.64 8.53 5.83
CA LYS A 258 -20.04 8.72 5.38
C LYS A 258 -20.58 7.59 4.51
N ALA A 259 -19.75 6.95 3.71
CA ALA A 259 -20.17 5.87 2.82
C ALA A 259 -20.47 4.55 3.58
N PHE A 260 -19.91 4.37 4.78
CA PHE A 260 -19.99 3.10 5.53
C PHE A 260 -20.67 3.22 6.89
N GLU A 261 -20.79 4.41 7.50
CA GLU A 261 -21.25 4.57 8.88
C GLU A 261 -22.69 4.10 9.15
N ASP A 262 -23.59 4.27 8.17
CA ASP A 262 -25.00 3.89 8.29
C ASP A 262 -25.27 2.41 7.93
N LEU A 263 -24.22 1.64 7.60
CA LEU A 263 -24.36 0.24 7.23
C LEU A 263 -24.42 -0.67 8.47
N ASN A 264 -25.40 -1.56 8.49
CA ASN A 264 -25.45 -2.65 9.46
C ASN A 264 -24.53 -3.80 9.02
N ILE A 265 -23.24 -3.69 9.36
CA ILE A 265 -22.17 -4.62 8.97
C ILE A 265 -21.30 -4.97 10.17
N ASP A 266 -20.76 -6.19 10.16
CA ASP A 266 -19.72 -6.65 11.07
C ASP A 266 -18.37 -5.98 10.78
N TYR A 267 -17.94 -6.00 9.51
CA TYR A 267 -16.61 -5.55 9.09
C TYR A 267 -16.63 -4.84 7.73
N ILE A 268 -15.64 -3.97 7.52
CA ILE A 268 -15.28 -3.37 6.24
C ILE A 268 -14.02 -4.09 5.76
N ILE A 269 -14.16 -4.89 4.72
CA ILE A 269 -13.10 -5.73 4.19
C ILE A 269 -12.25 -4.97 3.17
N THR A 270 -10.94 -5.11 3.29
CA THR A 270 -9.95 -4.64 2.32
C THR A 270 -9.07 -5.79 1.85
N ASN A 271 -8.56 -5.70 0.62
CA ASN A 271 -7.62 -6.64 0.02
C ASN A 271 -6.28 -5.99 -0.36
N ALA A 272 -6.03 -4.77 0.11
CA ALA A 272 -4.82 -4.02 -0.22
C ALA A 272 -4.20 -3.48 1.07
N GLY A 273 -3.09 -4.07 1.51
CA GLY A 273 -2.45 -3.72 2.77
C GLY A 273 -2.18 -2.22 2.95
N GLY A 274 -1.77 -1.51 1.89
CA GLY A 274 -1.55 -0.06 1.95
C GLY A 274 -2.84 0.76 2.10
N CYS A 275 -3.96 0.31 1.52
CA CYS A 275 -5.25 0.95 1.76
C CYS A 275 -5.73 0.65 3.19
N GLY A 276 -5.63 -0.61 3.63
CA GLY A 276 -6.01 -1.03 4.98
C GLY A 276 -5.30 -0.24 6.07
N ALA A 277 -3.96 -0.16 6.00
CA ALA A 277 -3.16 0.59 6.95
C ALA A 277 -3.59 2.06 7.06
N TYR A 278 -3.87 2.71 5.93
CA TYR A 278 -4.28 4.11 5.96
C TYR A 278 -5.73 4.28 6.47
N LEU A 279 -6.62 3.32 6.20
CA LEU A 279 -7.98 3.32 6.71
C LEU A 279 -8.01 3.17 8.25
N VAL A 280 -7.11 2.38 8.84
CA VAL A 280 -7.03 2.24 10.30
C VAL A 280 -6.42 3.46 10.99
N ASP A 281 -5.65 4.28 10.28
CA ASP A 281 -5.11 5.55 10.81
C ASP A 281 -6.11 6.73 10.71
N TYR A 282 -7.35 6.50 10.25
CA TYR A 282 -8.35 7.57 10.11
C TYR A 282 -8.73 8.25 11.43
N ASP A 283 -8.71 7.51 12.53
CA ASP A 283 -8.98 8.06 13.87
C ASP A 283 -7.87 9.01 14.31
N TYR A 284 -6.61 8.71 14.03
CA TYR A 284 -5.48 9.62 14.21
C TYR A 284 -5.57 10.82 13.26
N LEU A 285 -5.85 10.57 11.97
CA LEU A 285 -5.95 11.62 10.95
C LEU A 285 -7.02 12.68 11.29
N LEU A 286 -8.12 12.25 11.93
CA LEU A 286 -9.27 13.09 12.27
C LEU A 286 -9.37 13.37 13.79
N LYS A 287 -8.32 13.09 14.57
CA LYS A 287 -8.33 13.19 16.05
C LYS A 287 -8.67 14.59 16.56
N ASP A 288 -8.25 15.62 15.83
CA ASP A 288 -8.42 17.03 16.19
C ASP A 288 -9.73 17.63 15.66
N ASP A 289 -10.57 16.84 14.99
CA ASP A 289 -11.87 17.28 14.45
C ASP A 289 -13.01 16.75 15.33
N PRO A 290 -13.64 17.59 16.19
CA PRO A 290 -14.63 17.13 17.16
C PRO A 290 -15.85 16.47 16.53
N GLN A 291 -16.20 16.84 15.29
CA GLN A 291 -17.34 16.25 14.58
C GLN A 291 -17.01 14.84 14.07
N TRP A 292 -15.74 14.53 13.84
CA TRP A 292 -15.30 13.34 13.12
C TRP A 292 -14.52 12.35 13.97
N ALA A 293 -13.84 12.77 15.04
CA ALA A 293 -13.00 11.91 15.87
C ALA A 293 -13.74 10.65 16.36
N GLY A 294 -14.97 10.80 16.88
CA GLY A 294 -15.78 9.67 17.34
C GLY A 294 -16.23 8.74 16.21
N ARG A 295 -16.63 9.31 15.07
CA ARG A 295 -17.07 8.56 13.88
C ARG A 295 -15.92 7.80 13.23
N ALA A 296 -14.74 8.40 13.20
CA ALA A 296 -13.52 7.76 12.73
C ALA A 296 -13.17 6.54 13.60
N LYS A 297 -13.19 6.67 14.94
CA LYS A 297 -12.97 5.53 15.86
C LYS A 297 -13.93 4.36 15.60
N GLN A 298 -15.22 4.65 15.38
CA GLN A 298 -16.20 3.61 15.03
C GLN A 298 -15.88 2.96 13.67
N PHE A 299 -15.51 3.76 12.68
CA PHE A 299 -15.13 3.27 11.35
C PHE A 299 -13.89 2.36 11.42
N VAL A 300 -12.80 2.78 12.07
CA VAL A 300 -11.56 2.00 12.11
C VAL A 300 -11.75 0.65 12.83
N SER A 301 -12.63 0.60 13.83
CA SER A 301 -12.93 -0.63 14.58
C SER A 301 -13.52 -1.76 13.73
N LYS A 302 -14.04 -1.43 12.54
CA LYS A 302 -14.64 -2.38 11.60
C LYS A 302 -13.68 -2.80 10.48
N ILE A 303 -12.54 -2.14 10.30
CA ILE A 303 -11.62 -2.46 9.20
C ILE A 303 -10.98 -3.82 9.44
N LYS A 304 -11.03 -4.69 8.42
CA LYS A 304 -10.45 -6.03 8.48
C LYS A 304 -9.86 -6.43 7.13
N ASP A 305 -8.71 -7.10 7.16
CA ASP A 305 -8.10 -7.66 5.96
C ASP A 305 -8.85 -8.91 5.49
N ILE A 306 -8.87 -9.13 4.17
CA ILE A 306 -9.49 -10.31 3.55
C ILE A 306 -8.94 -11.62 4.10
N THR A 307 -7.64 -11.75 4.30
CA THR A 307 -7.04 -13.00 4.81
C THR A 307 -7.47 -13.27 6.25
N ALA A 308 -7.57 -12.22 7.06
CA ALA A 308 -8.03 -12.32 8.44
C ALA A 308 -9.49 -12.81 8.53
N ILE A 309 -10.41 -12.27 7.72
CA ILE A 309 -11.81 -12.74 7.74
C ILE A 309 -11.95 -14.16 7.16
N LEU A 310 -11.14 -14.53 6.17
CA LEU A 310 -11.15 -15.90 5.64
C LEU A 310 -10.67 -16.91 6.69
N VAL A 311 -9.64 -16.58 7.46
CA VAL A 311 -9.18 -17.43 8.58
C VAL A 311 -10.23 -17.48 9.71
N GLU A 312 -10.80 -16.33 10.11
CA GLU A 312 -11.87 -16.27 11.13
C GLU A 312 -13.07 -17.16 10.79
N LEU A 313 -13.43 -17.25 9.50
CA LEU A 313 -14.56 -18.05 9.05
C LEU A 313 -14.20 -19.50 8.69
N ASP A 314 -13.01 -19.96 9.11
CA ASP A 314 -12.45 -21.29 8.83
C ASP A 314 -12.47 -21.64 7.35
N PHE A 315 -12.23 -20.66 6.47
CA PHE A 315 -12.32 -20.85 5.02
C PHE A 315 -11.39 -21.95 4.52
N HIS A 316 -10.13 -21.93 4.95
CA HIS A 316 -9.10 -22.90 4.59
C HIS A 316 -9.36 -24.32 5.12
N LYS A 317 -10.24 -24.48 6.12
CA LYS A 317 -10.61 -25.81 6.67
C LYS A 317 -11.86 -26.38 5.99
N ARG A 318 -12.73 -25.51 5.47
CA ARG A 318 -14.02 -25.90 4.88
C ARG A 318 -13.98 -26.07 3.37
N ASN A 319 -12.98 -25.52 2.70
CA ASN A 319 -12.82 -25.59 1.25
C ASN A 319 -11.58 -26.40 0.93
N ASP A 320 -11.69 -27.27 -0.07
CA ASP A 320 -10.53 -27.96 -0.64
C ASP A 320 -9.79 -26.95 -1.54
N LEU A 321 -8.58 -26.57 -1.15
CA LEU A 321 -7.72 -25.66 -1.90
C LEU A 321 -6.64 -26.50 -2.58
N ARG A 322 -6.62 -26.54 -3.92
CA ARG A 322 -5.65 -27.33 -4.68
C ARG A 322 -5.04 -26.56 -5.83
N LEU A 323 -3.74 -26.66 -5.99
CA LEU A 323 -3.02 -26.17 -7.15
C LEU A 323 -2.24 -27.31 -7.80
N THR A 324 -1.80 -27.09 -9.04
CA THR A 324 -0.79 -27.94 -9.66
C THR A 324 0.52 -27.88 -8.84
N PRO A 325 1.28 -28.99 -8.77
CA PRO A 325 2.54 -29.08 -8.04
C PRO A 325 3.47 -27.89 -8.31
N GLN A 326 3.68 -27.04 -7.30
CA GLN A 326 4.53 -25.87 -7.40
C GLN A 326 5.08 -25.43 -6.04
N ILE A 327 6.15 -24.64 -6.05
CA ILE A 327 6.70 -24.01 -4.86
C ILE A 327 6.25 -22.56 -4.85
N ILE A 328 5.64 -22.14 -3.74
CA ILE A 328 5.16 -20.77 -3.56
C ILE A 328 5.91 -20.10 -2.41
N THR A 329 6.19 -18.81 -2.57
CA THR A 329 6.73 -17.96 -1.50
C THR A 329 5.88 -16.70 -1.33
N TYR A 330 6.06 -15.97 -0.23
CA TYR A 330 5.24 -14.82 0.11
C TYR A 330 6.10 -13.58 0.35
N GLN A 331 5.77 -12.50 -0.35
CA GLN A 331 6.26 -11.16 -0.05
C GLN A 331 5.25 -10.46 0.85
N ASP A 332 5.64 -10.24 2.11
CA ASP A 332 4.79 -9.52 3.07
C ASP A 332 4.50 -8.11 2.54
N SER A 333 3.25 -7.68 2.70
CA SER A 333 2.93 -6.25 2.67
C SER A 333 3.33 -5.65 4.02
N CYS A 334 4.32 -4.76 4.02
CA CYS A 334 4.78 -4.10 5.25
C CYS A 334 3.64 -3.36 5.98
N HIS A 335 2.71 -2.76 5.26
CA HIS A 335 1.53 -2.12 5.84
C HIS A 335 0.52 -3.12 6.42
N LEU A 336 0.33 -4.27 5.76
CA LEU A 336 -0.51 -5.35 6.30
C LEU A 336 0.08 -5.93 7.59
N ARG A 337 1.39 -6.16 7.62
CA ARG A 337 2.10 -6.71 8.79
C ARG A 337 2.22 -5.71 9.94
N ASN A 338 2.79 -4.53 9.67
CA ASN A 338 3.24 -3.62 10.72
C ASN A 338 2.13 -2.72 11.25
N VAL A 339 1.11 -2.43 10.43
CA VAL A 339 0.01 -1.52 10.80
C VAL A 339 -1.25 -2.31 11.09
N MET A 340 -1.72 -3.09 10.11
CA MET A 340 -2.92 -3.92 10.24
C MET A 340 -2.74 -5.13 11.16
N ARG A 341 -1.49 -5.48 11.52
CA ARG A 341 -1.14 -6.61 12.40
C ARG A 341 -1.57 -7.99 11.85
N THR A 342 -1.72 -8.09 10.54
CA THR A 342 -2.07 -9.33 9.83
C THR A 342 -0.81 -9.89 9.17
N SER A 343 -0.35 -11.06 9.63
CA SER A 343 0.88 -11.68 9.11
C SER A 343 0.83 -13.21 9.15
N SER A 344 0.20 -13.77 10.16
CA SER A 344 -0.06 -15.22 10.27
C SER A 344 -1.11 -15.69 9.28
N GLU A 345 -2.14 -14.89 9.03
CA GLU A 345 -3.34 -15.29 8.30
C GLU A 345 -3.05 -15.56 6.82
N PRO A 346 -2.25 -14.74 6.11
CA PRO A 346 -1.78 -15.11 4.77
C PRO A 346 -1.06 -16.47 4.77
N ARG A 347 -0.18 -16.74 5.73
CA ARG A 347 0.59 -17.99 5.81
C ARG A 347 -0.30 -19.20 6.04
N MET A 348 -1.23 -19.12 6.99
CA MET A 348 -2.22 -20.18 7.25
C MET A 348 -3.04 -20.54 5.99
N LEU A 349 -3.42 -19.53 5.20
CA LEU A 349 -4.15 -19.76 3.95
C LEU A 349 -3.27 -20.41 2.88
N LEU A 350 -2.00 -20.00 2.76
CA LEU A 350 -1.07 -20.56 1.76
C LEU A 350 -0.65 -21.99 2.09
N GLU A 351 -0.39 -22.29 3.37
CA GLU A 351 -0.03 -23.63 3.86
C GLU A 351 -1.17 -24.64 3.72
N ALA A 352 -2.43 -24.17 3.68
CA ALA A 352 -3.59 -25.02 3.48
C ALA A 352 -3.81 -25.46 2.01
N ILE A 353 -3.06 -24.89 1.06
CA ILE A 353 -3.21 -25.22 -0.37
C ILE A 353 -2.47 -26.52 -0.68
N GLN A 354 -3.21 -27.57 -1.03
CA GLN A 354 -2.62 -28.83 -1.46
C GLN A 354 -1.98 -28.67 -2.85
N GLY A 355 -0.89 -29.41 -3.10
CA GLY A 355 -0.10 -29.29 -4.32
C GLY A 355 0.83 -28.07 -4.35
N ALA A 356 0.66 -27.10 -3.46
CA ALA A 356 1.64 -26.05 -3.25
C ALA A 356 2.56 -26.39 -2.06
N THR A 357 3.87 -26.26 -2.25
CA THR A 357 4.82 -26.25 -1.13
C THR A 357 5.14 -24.81 -0.77
N TYR A 358 4.65 -24.34 0.37
CA TYR A 358 5.00 -23.01 0.88
C TYR A 358 6.43 -23.01 1.43
N ARG A 359 7.24 -22.05 0.98
CA ARG A 359 8.56 -21.76 1.53
C ARG A 359 8.64 -20.30 1.94
N GLU A 360 8.85 -20.07 3.23
CA GLU A 360 9.02 -18.73 3.78
C GLU A 360 10.25 -18.05 3.17
N MET A 361 10.07 -16.82 2.72
CA MET A 361 11.17 -16.01 2.21
C MET A 361 11.94 -15.42 3.38
N LYS A 362 13.27 -15.54 3.36
CA LYS A 362 14.10 -14.82 4.32
C LYS A 362 13.88 -13.31 4.17
N ASP A 363 13.67 -12.62 5.29
CA ASP A 363 13.33 -11.20 5.35
C ASP A 363 12.09 -10.83 4.51
N ALA A 364 11.07 -11.70 4.46
CA ALA A 364 9.81 -11.44 3.76
C ALA A 364 9.21 -10.06 4.09
N ASP A 365 9.39 -9.61 5.35
CA ASP A 365 8.90 -8.34 5.91
C ASP A 365 9.66 -7.09 5.49
N ARG A 366 10.88 -7.24 4.95
CA ARG A 366 11.60 -6.11 4.38
C ARG A 366 10.86 -5.59 3.14
N CYS A 367 10.72 -4.26 3.04
CA CYS A 367 9.97 -3.63 1.95
C CYS A 367 10.55 -3.99 0.57
N CYS A 368 9.67 -4.26 -0.41
CA CYS A 368 10.03 -4.52 -1.81
C CYS A 368 10.44 -3.28 -2.62
N GLY A 369 10.33 -2.07 -2.04
CA GLY A 369 10.71 -0.81 -2.70
C GLY A 369 9.57 -0.07 -3.42
N SER A 370 8.34 -0.61 -3.46
CA SER A 370 7.18 0.08 -4.09
C SER A 370 6.77 1.36 -3.33
N ALA A 371 6.46 1.23 -2.04
CA ALA A 371 6.12 2.31 -1.09
C ALA A 371 5.29 3.49 -1.68
N GLY A 372 4.15 3.18 -2.31
CA GLY A 372 3.27 4.19 -2.90
C GLY A 372 3.82 4.71 -4.23
N ILE A 373 4.37 5.92 -4.23
CA ILE A 373 5.02 6.53 -5.42
C ILE A 373 6.55 6.47 -5.35
N TYR A 374 7.12 5.78 -4.36
CA TYR A 374 8.55 5.78 -4.11
C TYR A 374 9.36 5.29 -5.30
N ASN A 375 8.90 4.24 -5.99
CA ASN A 375 9.52 3.75 -7.20
C ASN A 375 9.52 4.74 -8.38
N ILE A 376 8.69 5.79 -8.33
CA ILE A 376 8.66 6.88 -9.32
C ILE A 376 9.60 8.02 -8.90
N VAL A 377 9.62 8.38 -7.61
CA VAL A 377 10.39 9.53 -7.10
C VAL A 377 11.81 9.19 -6.66
N HIS A 378 12.09 7.92 -6.36
CA HIS A 378 13.35 7.36 -5.90
C HIS A 378 13.62 6.01 -6.60
N SER A 379 13.62 6.01 -7.95
CA SER A 379 13.68 4.80 -8.77
C SER A 379 14.91 3.94 -8.50
N GLU A 380 16.10 4.53 -8.47
CA GLU A 380 17.37 3.80 -8.25
C GLU A 380 17.34 3.05 -6.91
N LEU A 381 17.03 3.76 -5.81
CA LEU A 381 16.96 3.18 -4.48
C LEU A 381 15.82 2.15 -4.35
N SER A 382 14.71 2.35 -5.06
CA SER A 382 13.64 1.37 -5.19
C SER A 382 14.11 0.07 -5.84
N MET A 383 14.95 0.16 -6.88
CA MET A 383 15.51 -1.01 -7.56
C MET A 383 16.49 -1.75 -6.65
N GLU A 384 17.32 -1.05 -5.87
CA GLU A 384 18.19 -1.69 -4.89
C GLU A 384 17.43 -2.55 -3.86
N PHE A 385 16.26 -2.06 -3.39
CA PHE A 385 15.40 -2.86 -2.50
C PHE A 385 14.78 -4.06 -3.21
N LEU A 386 14.43 -3.92 -4.48
CA LEU A 386 13.87 -4.98 -5.30
C LEU A 386 14.91 -6.06 -5.61
N ASP A 387 16.12 -5.67 -5.99
CA ASP A 387 17.22 -6.59 -6.30
C ASP A 387 17.56 -7.44 -5.04
N TYR A 388 17.70 -6.80 -3.86
CA TYR A 388 17.85 -7.54 -2.59
C TYR A 388 16.71 -8.53 -2.36
N LYS A 389 15.48 -8.12 -2.71
CA LYS A 389 14.31 -8.95 -2.48
C LYS A 389 14.30 -10.17 -3.41
N MET A 390 14.69 -10.00 -4.66
CA MET A 390 14.78 -11.09 -5.61
C MET A 390 15.88 -12.09 -5.24
N ASP A 391 17.01 -11.65 -4.66
CA ASP A 391 18.01 -12.57 -4.09
C ASP A 391 17.37 -13.52 -3.05
N ARG A 392 16.52 -12.98 -2.16
CA ARG A 392 15.80 -13.80 -1.16
C ARG A 392 14.74 -14.69 -1.80
N VAL A 393 14.13 -14.28 -2.91
CA VAL A 393 13.21 -15.13 -3.68
C VAL A 393 13.96 -16.35 -4.24
N HIS A 394 15.15 -16.17 -4.81
CA HIS A 394 15.95 -17.28 -5.36
C HIS A 394 16.28 -18.33 -4.32
N GLU A 395 16.57 -17.93 -3.08
CA GLU A 395 16.84 -18.84 -1.95
C GLU A 395 15.66 -19.78 -1.64
N THR A 396 14.45 -19.49 -2.12
CA THR A 396 13.26 -20.32 -1.90
C THR A 396 13.00 -21.36 -2.99
N ASP A 397 13.65 -21.28 -4.15
CA ASP A 397 13.29 -22.03 -5.38
C ASP A 397 11.80 -21.89 -5.80
N ALA A 398 11.11 -20.84 -5.37
CA ALA A 398 9.70 -20.66 -5.71
C ALA A 398 9.49 -20.35 -7.19
N THR A 399 8.38 -20.85 -7.76
CA THR A 399 7.91 -20.47 -9.10
C THR A 399 6.76 -19.45 -9.04
N THR A 400 6.20 -19.23 -7.86
CA THR A 400 5.14 -18.24 -7.65
C THR A 400 5.46 -17.37 -6.44
N ILE A 401 5.52 -16.05 -6.65
CA ILE A 401 5.61 -15.05 -5.58
C ILE A 401 4.20 -14.53 -5.28
N VAL A 402 3.73 -14.75 -4.06
CA VAL A 402 2.42 -14.29 -3.59
C VAL A 402 2.56 -12.94 -2.88
N THR A 403 1.61 -12.04 -3.08
CA THR A 403 1.54 -10.72 -2.45
C THR A 403 0.13 -10.41 -1.93
N ALA A 404 -0.01 -9.42 -1.04
CA ALA A 404 -1.31 -8.96 -0.52
C ALA A 404 -1.53 -7.44 -0.68
N ASN A 405 -0.85 -6.84 -1.65
CA ASN A 405 -0.95 -5.40 -1.92
C ASN A 405 -0.59 -5.11 -3.38
N PRO A 406 -1.38 -4.30 -4.11
CA PRO A 406 -1.16 -4.04 -5.55
C PRO A 406 0.21 -3.45 -5.86
N GLY A 407 0.72 -2.54 -5.04
CA GLY A 407 2.06 -1.97 -5.23
C GLY A 407 3.17 -3.02 -5.10
N CYS A 408 3.03 -3.94 -4.13
CA CYS A 408 3.96 -5.05 -3.97
C CYS A 408 3.87 -6.02 -5.16
N LEU A 409 2.66 -6.31 -5.66
CA LEU A 409 2.46 -7.15 -6.84
C LEU A 409 3.19 -6.59 -8.07
N LEU A 410 3.02 -5.29 -8.36
CA LEU A 410 3.67 -4.64 -9.51
C LEU A 410 5.20 -4.65 -9.35
N GLN A 411 5.69 -4.37 -8.15
CA GLN A 411 7.12 -4.33 -7.88
C GLN A 411 7.77 -5.72 -7.99
N MET A 412 7.12 -6.77 -7.47
CA MET A 412 7.63 -8.13 -7.61
C MET A 412 7.55 -8.63 -9.06
N LYS A 413 6.50 -8.26 -9.81
CA LYS A 413 6.45 -8.51 -11.26
C LYS A 413 7.61 -7.83 -11.98
N LEU A 414 7.97 -6.62 -11.56
CA LEU A 414 9.09 -5.91 -12.15
C LEU A 414 10.42 -6.63 -11.88
N GLY A 415 10.59 -7.18 -10.67
CA GLY A 415 11.76 -8.00 -10.33
C GLY A 415 11.87 -9.23 -11.23
N ILE A 416 10.76 -9.95 -11.44
CA ILE A 416 10.67 -11.10 -12.35
C ILE A 416 11.11 -10.73 -13.77
N GLU A 417 10.61 -9.62 -14.31
CA GLU A 417 10.95 -9.16 -15.67
C GLU A 417 12.43 -8.74 -15.77
N ARG A 418 12.95 -7.99 -14.77
CA ARG A 418 14.35 -7.52 -14.74
C ARG A 418 15.35 -8.66 -14.72
N GLU A 419 15.02 -9.75 -14.04
CA GLU A 419 15.86 -10.95 -13.96
C GLU A 419 15.61 -11.96 -15.10
N GLY A 420 14.70 -11.65 -16.03
CA GLY A 420 14.38 -12.53 -17.16
C GLY A 420 13.67 -13.82 -16.78
N LEU A 421 12.96 -13.84 -15.64
CA LEU A 421 12.33 -15.04 -15.07
C LEU A 421 10.87 -15.24 -15.50
N SER A 422 10.31 -14.36 -16.32
CA SER A 422 8.88 -14.33 -16.70
C SER A 422 8.37 -15.62 -17.37
N HIS A 423 9.29 -16.45 -17.89
CA HIS A 423 9.00 -17.75 -18.49
C HIS A 423 8.84 -18.89 -17.47
N LYS A 424 9.32 -18.71 -16.23
CA LYS A 424 9.32 -19.75 -15.18
C LYS A 424 8.77 -19.30 -13.83
N MET A 425 8.59 -17.99 -13.63
CA MET A 425 8.13 -17.40 -12.38
C MET A 425 6.99 -16.42 -12.63
N ARG A 426 5.99 -16.39 -11.74
CA ARG A 426 4.90 -15.42 -11.77
C ARG A 426 4.70 -14.72 -10.42
N GLY A 427 4.24 -13.47 -10.47
CA GLY A 427 3.75 -12.73 -9.30
C GLY A 427 2.22 -12.70 -9.29
N ILE A 428 1.60 -13.01 -8.16
CA ILE A 428 0.14 -13.12 -8.00
C ILE A 428 -0.35 -12.50 -6.69
N HIS A 429 -1.59 -12.00 -6.67
CA HIS A 429 -2.24 -11.58 -5.44
C HIS A 429 -2.80 -12.78 -4.69
N ILE A 430 -2.77 -12.79 -3.36
CA ILE A 430 -3.21 -13.93 -2.55
C ILE A 430 -4.68 -14.33 -2.83
N VAL A 431 -5.58 -13.36 -3.00
CA VAL A 431 -6.98 -13.65 -3.33
C VAL A 431 -7.15 -14.28 -4.72
N ASP A 432 -6.29 -13.93 -5.68
CA ASP A 432 -6.32 -14.53 -7.02
C ASP A 432 -5.81 -15.97 -6.96
N LEU A 433 -4.73 -16.22 -6.20
CA LEU A 433 -4.21 -17.57 -5.97
C LEU A 433 -5.20 -18.46 -5.24
N LEU A 434 -5.88 -17.94 -4.20
CA LEU A 434 -6.87 -18.70 -3.45
C LEU A 434 -8.10 -19.03 -4.30
N LEU A 435 -8.51 -18.12 -5.19
CA LEU A 435 -9.58 -18.43 -6.13
C LEU A 435 -9.14 -19.48 -7.15
N GLU A 436 -7.93 -19.36 -7.73
CA GLU A 436 -7.35 -20.38 -8.62
C GLU A 436 -7.31 -21.76 -7.94
N ALA A 437 -6.99 -21.80 -6.64
CA ALA A 437 -6.94 -23.03 -5.86
C ALA A 437 -8.31 -23.68 -5.63
N ILE A 438 -9.41 -22.92 -5.74
CA ILE A 438 -10.78 -23.43 -5.64
C ILE A 438 -11.29 -23.87 -7.00
N GLU A 439 -11.05 -23.06 -8.03
CA GLU A 439 -11.52 -23.33 -9.38
C GLU A 439 -10.86 -24.56 -10.00
N THR A 440 -9.63 -24.90 -9.59
CA THR A 440 -8.96 -26.14 -10.01
C THR A 440 -9.72 -27.41 -9.54
N ASN A 441 -10.63 -27.29 -8.58
CA ASN A 441 -11.47 -28.38 -8.08
C ASN A 441 -12.90 -28.41 -8.66
N SER A 442 -13.28 -27.40 -9.44
CA SER A 442 -14.61 -27.28 -10.08
C SER A 442 -14.56 -27.77 -11.52
#